data_AF-A0A815HWP9-F1
#
_entry.id   AF-A0A815HWP9-F1
#
_cell.length_a   1.000
_cell.length_b   1.000
_cell.length_c   1.000
_cell.angle_alpha   90.00
_cell.angle_beta   90.00
_cell.angle_gamma   90.00
#
_symmetry.space_group_name_H-M   'P 1'
#
loop_
_entity.id
_entity.type
_entity.pdbx_description
1 polymer ?
#
loop_
_entity_poly.entity_id
_entity_poly.type
_entity_poly.pdbx_seq_one_letter_code
_entity_poly.pdbx_strand_id
1 'polypeptide(L)'
;MWVKPSEILVTGFWSTDRANPYFALQRRRGHDEEHGGFTSLFVATIDSVLDSKTNRYRILHQRPDSEVYHLIAEADTKEEIEEHWSWIEENLLPTLGGIEAGVDVTDYVQCKIKSLCAQVDEAEIDDFESDKFKNATKKFHKLFNVPIDEKLVT
;
A
#
# COMPACT_ATOMS: atom_id res chain seq x y z
N MET A 1 2.05 0.20 2.80
CA MET A 1 0.69 0.77 2.76
C MET A 1 -0.07 0.29 1.54
N TRP A 2 -1.38 0.03 1.69
CA TRP A 2 -2.29 -0.16 0.56
C TRP A 2 -2.43 1.13 -0.24
N VAL A 3 -2.49 1.03 -1.56
CA VAL A 3 -2.70 2.20 -2.44
C VAL A 3 -3.92 2.02 -3.31
N LYS A 4 -4.58 3.13 -3.65
CA LYS A 4 -5.70 3.11 -4.59
C LYS A 4 -5.21 2.53 -5.92
N PRO A 5 -5.86 1.48 -6.44
CA PRO A 5 -5.41 0.81 -7.66
C PRO A 5 -5.23 1.80 -8.82
N SER A 6 -4.04 1.80 -9.40
CA SER A 6 -3.70 2.62 -10.56
C SER A 6 -3.04 1.76 -11.63
N GLU A 7 -3.42 1.98 -12.88
CA GLU A 7 -2.82 1.31 -14.02
C GLU A 7 -1.37 1.76 -14.20
N ILE A 8 -0.48 0.79 -14.39
CA ILE A 8 0.93 1.06 -14.67
C ILE A 8 1.43 0.19 -15.81
N LEU A 9 2.40 0.73 -16.54
CA LEU A 9 3.25 -0.03 -17.45
C LEU A 9 4.47 -0.53 -16.68
N VAL A 10 4.81 -1.80 -16.85
CA VAL A 10 5.99 -2.37 -16.19
C VAL A 10 7.25 -1.86 -16.87
N THR A 11 8.16 -1.29 -16.07
CA THR A 11 9.44 -0.75 -16.50
C THR A 11 10.60 -1.62 -16.01
N GLY A 12 11.75 -1.59 -16.69
CA GLY A 12 12.92 -2.42 -16.38
C GLY A 12 13.64 -2.13 -15.04
N PHE A 13 13.14 -1.19 -14.25
CA PHE A 13 13.70 -0.75 -12.97
C PHE A 13 13.28 -1.61 -11.78
N TRP A 14 12.56 -2.70 -11.99
CA TRP A 14 12.01 -3.53 -10.93
C TRP A 14 12.42 -4.99 -11.12
N SER A 15 12.75 -5.66 -10.02
CA SER A 15 12.96 -7.10 -9.95
C SER A 15 11.75 -7.74 -9.29
N THR A 16 11.33 -8.91 -9.77
CA THR A 16 10.25 -9.67 -9.13
C THR A 16 10.86 -10.63 -8.12
N ASP A 17 10.53 -10.45 -6.86
CA ASP A 17 11.00 -11.30 -5.77
C ASP A 17 10.06 -12.52 -5.59
N ARG A 18 8.75 -12.32 -5.81
CA ARG A 18 7.73 -13.37 -5.73
C ARG A 18 6.57 -13.08 -6.69
N ALA A 19 5.96 -14.11 -7.27
CA ALA A 19 4.78 -13.95 -8.10
C ALA A 19 3.86 -15.18 -8.04
N ASN A 20 2.58 -14.94 -8.33
CA ASN A 20 1.56 -15.94 -8.59
C ASN A 20 0.73 -15.48 -9.82
N PRO A 21 -0.25 -16.26 -10.31
CA PRO A 21 -1.02 -15.89 -11.51
C PRO A 21 -1.72 -14.52 -11.46
N TYR A 22 -1.99 -14.00 -10.27
CA TYR A 22 -2.75 -12.78 -10.05
C TYR A 22 -1.91 -11.62 -9.51
N PHE A 23 -0.77 -11.89 -8.87
CA PHE A 23 0.02 -10.87 -8.19
C PHE A 23 1.53 -11.04 -8.39
N ALA A 24 2.25 -9.91 -8.39
CA ALA A 24 3.71 -9.87 -8.40
C ALA A 24 4.23 -8.91 -7.33
N LEU A 25 5.06 -9.41 -6.42
CA LEU A 25 5.84 -8.62 -5.48
C LEU A 25 7.16 -8.23 -6.14
N GLN A 26 7.40 -6.93 -6.21
CA GLN A 26 8.58 -6.37 -6.86
C GLN A 26 9.39 -5.48 -5.93
N ARG A 27 10.70 -5.50 -6.12
CA ARG A 27 11.68 -4.63 -5.48
C ARG A 27 12.36 -3.74 -6.52
N ARG A 28 12.57 -2.47 -6.19
CA ARG A 28 13.25 -1.52 -7.08
C ARG A 28 14.72 -1.92 -7.25
N ARG A 29 15.20 -1.94 -8.50
CA ARG A 29 16.61 -2.15 -8.84
C ARG A 29 17.39 -0.86 -8.59
N GLY A 30 18.31 -0.86 -7.63
CA GLY A 30 19.15 0.31 -7.32
C GLY A 30 19.99 0.22 -6.03
N HIS A 31 21.26 0.62 -6.19
CA HIS A 31 22.39 0.90 -5.28
C HIS A 31 22.91 -0.14 -4.25
N ASP A 32 22.13 -1.11 -3.77
CA ASP A 32 22.61 -2.04 -2.73
C ASP A 32 22.75 -3.50 -3.20
N GLU A 33 23.07 -3.73 -4.47
CA GLU A 33 23.56 -5.04 -4.91
C GLU A 33 25.09 -5.00 -4.94
N GLU A 34 25.68 -5.45 -3.82
CA GLU A 34 27.00 -6.07 -3.80
C GLU A 34 27.15 -6.96 -5.04
N HIS A 35 28.33 -6.95 -5.66
CA HIS A 35 28.74 -7.63 -6.90
C HIS A 35 28.66 -6.74 -8.15
N GLY A 36 29.83 -6.19 -8.50
CA GLY A 36 30.03 -5.25 -9.59
C GLY A 36 29.50 -5.71 -10.95
N GLY A 37 28.94 -4.75 -11.68
CA GLY A 37 28.52 -4.90 -13.07
C GLY A 37 28.23 -3.54 -13.69
N PHE A 38 29.20 -3.00 -14.41
CA PHE A 38 29.11 -1.77 -15.18
C PHE A 38 28.09 -1.90 -16.34
N THR A 39 26.79 -1.73 -16.11
CA THR A 39 25.82 -1.50 -17.21
C THR A 39 24.49 -0.92 -16.69
N SER A 40 24.33 0.41 -16.64
CA SER A 40 23.12 1.10 -17.16
C SER A 40 23.22 2.64 -17.07
N LEU A 41 24.41 3.21 -17.31
CA LEU A 41 24.66 4.64 -17.34
C LEU A 41 24.13 5.31 -18.62
N PHE A 42 22.89 5.02 -19.02
CA PHE A 42 22.23 5.64 -20.17
C PHE A 42 20.74 5.82 -19.97
N VAL A 43 20.35 6.79 -19.13
CA VAL A 43 19.20 7.66 -19.40
C VAL A 43 19.50 9.03 -18.75
N ALA A 44 20.22 9.89 -19.46
CA ALA A 44 20.61 11.23 -19.01
C ALA A 44 19.46 12.26 -19.10
N THR A 45 18.20 11.83 -18.96
CA THR A 45 17.01 12.73 -18.96
C THR A 45 15.81 12.06 -18.27
N ILE A 46 15.96 11.61 -17.01
CA ILE A 46 14.85 11.09 -16.17
C ILE A 46 14.39 12.15 -15.14
N ASP A 47 14.84 13.40 -15.25
CA ASP A 47 14.68 14.41 -14.19
C ASP A 47 13.24 14.92 -13.94
N SER A 48 12.19 14.29 -14.49
CA SER A 48 10.82 14.80 -14.39
C SER A 48 9.66 13.81 -14.14
N VAL A 49 9.85 12.48 -14.08
CA VAL A 49 8.69 11.54 -14.06
C VAL A 49 8.74 10.44 -12.99
N LEU A 50 9.49 10.59 -11.90
CA LEU A 50 9.52 9.58 -10.81
C LEU A 50 9.55 10.22 -9.42
N ASP A 51 8.76 11.28 -9.24
CA ASP A 51 8.45 11.92 -7.95
C ASP A 51 7.57 11.01 -7.05
N SER A 52 7.73 9.68 -7.14
CA SER A 52 7.17 8.76 -6.16
C SER A 52 8.15 8.68 -5.00
N LYS A 53 7.62 8.81 -3.78
CA LYS A 53 8.30 8.46 -2.53
C LYS A 53 9.22 7.25 -2.72
N THR A 54 10.32 7.23 -1.97
CA THR A 54 11.43 6.27 -1.95
C THR A 54 11.07 4.79 -1.70
N ASN A 55 9.81 4.40 -1.92
CA ASN A 55 9.26 3.09 -1.69
C ASN A 55 10.07 2.04 -2.47
N ARG A 56 10.69 1.12 -1.73
CA ARG A 56 11.60 0.09 -2.25
C ARG A 56 10.85 -1.12 -2.80
N TYR A 57 9.63 -1.34 -2.32
CA TYR A 57 8.83 -2.51 -2.62
C TYR A 57 7.43 -2.14 -3.10
N ARG A 58 6.85 -2.98 -3.96
CA ARG A 58 5.48 -2.84 -4.45
C ARG A 58 4.84 -4.18 -4.74
N ILE A 59 3.51 -4.23 -4.69
CA ILE A 59 2.72 -5.36 -5.17
C ILE A 59 1.86 -4.90 -6.34
N LEU A 60 1.91 -5.67 -7.43
CA LEU A 60 1.10 -5.46 -8.61
C LEU A 60 0.04 -6.56 -8.71
N HIS A 61 -1.19 -6.18 -9.09
CA HIS A 61 -2.17 -7.09 -9.66
C HIS A 61 -1.91 -7.24 -11.16
N GLN A 62 -1.95 -8.49 -11.65
CA GLN A 62 -1.67 -8.88 -13.02
C GLN A 62 -2.68 -9.92 -13.51
N ARG A 63 -2.85 -10.05 -14.82
CA ARG A 63 -3.55 -11.18 -15.43
C ARG A 63 -2.70 -11.77 -16.55
N PRO A 64 -2.69 -13.10 -16.76
CA PRO A 64 -1.89 -13.73 -17.81
C PRO A 64 -2.25 -13.27 -19.24
N ASP A 65 -3.47 -12.77 -19.44
CA ASP A 65 -4.02 -12.33 -20.72
C ASP A 65 -3.93 -10.80 -20.94
N SER A 66 -3.26 -10.08 -20.04
CA SER A 66 -3.21 -8.62 -20.02
C SER A 66 -1.79 -8.11 -19.82
N GLU A 67 -1.37 -7.16 -20.65
CA GLU A 67 -0.11 -6.42 -20.44
C GLU A 67 -0.28 -5.24 -19.46
N VAL A 68 -1.52 -4.97 -19.02
CA VAL A 68 -1.83 -3.93 -18.04
C VAL A 68 -1.73 -4.50 -16.63
N TYR A 69 -0.96 -3.81 -15.79
CA TYR A 69 -0.76 -4.11 -14.38
C TYR A 69 -1.41 -3.02 -13.54
N HIS A 70 -1.81 -3.36 -12.31
CA HIS A 70 -2.35 -2.41 -11.37
C HIS A 70 -1.52 -2.39 -10.10
N LEU A 71 -0.99 -1.22 -9.73
CA LEU A 71 -0.31 -1.03 -8.45
C LEU A 71 -1.34 -1.07 -7.32
N ILE A 72 -1.14 -1.94 -6.31
CA ILE A 72 -2.11 -2.12 -5.22
C ILE A 72 -1.53 -1.92 -3.81
N ALA A 73 -0.21 -2.05 -3.67
CA ALA A 73 0.48 -1.74 -2.42
C ALA A 73 1.91 -1.27 -2.69
N GLU A 74 2.43 -0.42 -1.80
CA GLU A 74 3.83 0.03 -1.79
C GLU A 74 4.35 0.01 -0.35
N ALA A 75 5.65 -0.22 -0.18
CA ALA A 75 6.30 -0.15 1.13
C ALA A 75 7.78 0.26 1.02
N ASP A 76 8.31 0.84 2.10
CA ASP A 76 9.72 1.16 2.23
C ASP A 76 10.55 -0.05 2.71
N THR A 77 9.94 -0.94 3.50
CA THR A 77 10.59 -2.10 4.13
C THR A 77 10.09 -3.41 3.55
N LYS A 78 10.91 -4.47 3.66
CA LYS A 78 10.53 -5.80 3.17
C LYS A 78 9.44 -6.40 4.06
N GLU A 79 9.59 -6.21 5.36
CA GLU A 79 8.70 -6.70 6.40
C GLU A 79 7.27 -6.21 6.15
N GLU A 80 7.10 -4.90 5.92
CA GLU A 80 5.80 -4.31 5.64
C GLU A 80 5.18 -4.84 4.33
N ILE A 81 5.95 -5.00 3.25
CA ILE A 81 5.38 -5.52 2.00
C ILE A 81 5.00 -7.00 2.11
N GLU A 82 5.73 -7.79 2.91
CA GLU A 82 5.43 -9.20 3.14
C GLU A 82 4.16 -9.38 3.99
N GLU A 83 3.83 -8.44 4.88
CA GLU A 83 2.53 -8.42 5.57
C GLU A 83 1.38 -8.23 4.58
N HIS A 84 1.50 -7.27 3.65
CA HIS A 84 0.51 -7.07 2.58
C HIS A 84 0.39 -8.30 1.67
N TRP A 85 1.53 -8.93 1.34
CA TRP A 85 1.55 -10.16 0.56
C TRP A 85 0.82 -11.30 1.26
N SER A 86 1.13 -11.54 2.53
CA SER A 86 0.51 -12.59 3.34
C SER A 86 -1.00 -12.38 3.44
N TRP A 87 -1.44 -11.13 3.64
CA TRP A 87 -2.86 -10.80 3.64
C TRP A 87 -3.54 -11.15 2.31
N ILE A 88 -2.90 -10.87 1.17
CA ILE A 88 -3.43 -11.25 -0.17
C ILE A 88 -3.57 -12.77 -0.30
N GLU A 89 -2.56 -13.52 0.14
CA GLU A 89 -2.58 -14.98 0.06
C GLU A 89 -3.69 -15.59 0.92
N GLU A 90 -3.94 -15.04 2.10
CA GLU A 90 -4.95 -15.54 3.02
C GLU A 90 -6.38 -15.12 2.61
N ASN A 91 -6.55 -13.91 2.07
CA ASN A 91 -7.88 -13.30 1.90
C ASN A 91 -8.36 -13.24 0.46
N LEU A 92 -7.46 -13.08 -0.52
CA LEU A 92 -7.84 -12.94 -1.93
C LEU A 92 -7.65 -14.24 -2.71
N LEU A 93 -6.45 -14.84 -2.64
CA LEU A 93 -6.12 -16.01 -3.46
C LEU A 93 -7.14 -17.17 -3.39
N PRO A 94 -7.69 -17.55 -2.21
CA PRO A 94 -8.66 -18.64 -2.14
C PRO A 94 -9.93 -18.33 -2.94
N THR A 95 -10.34 -17.06 -2.98
CA THR A 95 -11.52 -16.62 -3.73
C THR A 95 -11.21 -16.56 -5.22
N LEU A 96 -10.05 -16.01 -5.60
CA LEU A 96 -9.67 -15.83 -7.01
C LEU A 96 -9.62 -17.15 -7.79
N GLY A 97 -9.17 -18.24 -7.16
CA GLY A 97 -9.15 -19.57 -7.79
C GLY A 97 -10.53 -20.19 -8.05
N GLY A 98 -11.59 -19.66 -7.42
CA GLY A 98 -12.97 -20.12 -7.56
C GLY A 98 -13.90 -19.11 -8.24
N ILE A 99 -13.38 -17.98 -8.75
CA ILE A 99 -14.20 -17.00 -9.45
C ILE A 99 -14.79 -17.63 -10.72
N GLU A 100 -16.11 -17.53 -10.85
CA GLU A 100 -16.84 -18.03 -12.01
C GLU A 100 -16.36 -17.35 -13.31
N ALA A 101 -16.35 -18.11 -14.40
CA ALA A 101 -16.03 -17.58 -15.72
C ALA A 101 -17.03 -16.46 -16.10
N GLY A 102 -16.57 -15.21 -16.11
CA GLY A 102 -17.37 -14.04 -16.47
C GLY A 102 -17.31 -12.88 -15.46
N VAL A 103 -16.85 -13.11 -14.23
CA VAL A 103 -16.55 -12.02 -13.30
C VAL A 103 -15.15 -11.49 -13.61
N ASP A 104 -15.02 -10.17 -13.82
CA ASP A 104 -13.69 -9.58 -14.01
C ASP A 104 -12.92 -9.62 -12.68
N VAL A 105 -11.94 -10.52 -12.62
CA VAL A 105 -10.99 -10.67 -11.51
C VAL A 105 -10.35 -9.33 -11.13
N THR A 106 -10.07 -8.48 -12.12
CA THR A 106 -9.50 -7.14 -11.90
C THR A 106 -10.45 -6.27 -11.13
N ASP A 107 -11.73 -6.22 -11.52
CA ASP A 107 -12.74 -5.41 -10.83
C ASP A 107 -12.93 -5.88 -9.40
N TYR A 108 -12.95 -7.20 -9.17
CA TYR A 108 -13.03 -7.77 -7.83
C TYR A 108 -11.84 -7.32 -6.95
N VAL A 109 -10.61 -7.51 -7.45
CA VAL A 109 -9.39 -7.12 -6.73
C VAL A 109 -9.39 -5.62 -6.47
N GLN A 110 -9.64 -4.80 -7.50
CA GLN A 110 -9.65 -3.35 -7.35
C GLN A 110 -10.70 -2.89 -6.32
N CYS A 111 -11.91 -3.47 -6.34
CA CYS A 111 -12.94 -3.16 -5.35
C CYS A 111 -12.48 -3.51 -3.93
N LYS A 112 -11.86 -4.68 -3.74
CA LYS A 112 -11.35 -5.10 -2.42
C LYS A 112 -10.23 -4.18 -1.92
N ILE A 113 -9.25 -3.84 -2.75
CA ILE A 113 -8.17 -2.94 -2.37
C ILE A 113 -8.70 -1.53 -2.08
N LYS A 114 -9.62 -0.99 -2.90
CA LYS A 114 -10.27 0.30 -2.64
C LYS A 114 -10.99 0.31 -1.28
N SER A 115 -11.66 -0.79 -0.93
CA SER A 115 -12.31 -0.94 0.37
C SER A 115 -11.30 -0.96 1.53
N LEU A 116 -10.13 -1.59 1.36
CA LEU A 116 -9.08 -1.57 2.38
C LEU A 116 -8.49 -0.17 2.57
N CYS A 117 -8.20 0.55 1.47
CA CYS A 117 -7.75 1.94 1.56
C CYS A 117 -8.75 2.82 2.32
N ALA A 118 -10.05 2.66 2.06
CA ALA A 118 -11.08 3.43 2.76
C ALA A 118 -11.12 3.15 4.27
N GLN A 119 -10.87 1.91 4.70
CA GLN A 119 -10.82 1.54 6.12
C GLN A 119 -9.60 2.14 6.82
N VAL A 120 -8.44 2.18 6.13
CA VAL A 120 -7.24 2.83 6.66
C VAL A 120 -7.45 4.34 6.77
N ASP A 121 -8.00 4.97 5.73
CA ASP A 121 -8.31 6.40 5.73
C ASP A 121 -9.28 6.76 6.88
N GLU A 122 -10.32 5.95 7.11
CA GLU A 122 -11.31 6.16 8.19
C GLU A 122 -10.68 5.99 9.58
N ALA A 123 -9.83 4.99 9.78
CA ALA A 123 -9.14 4.76 11.04
C ALA A 123 -8.15 5.90 11.38
N GLU A 124 -7.45 6.44 10.39
CA GLU A 124 -6.56 7.60 10.57
C GLU A 124 -7.32 8.87 10.95
N ILE A 125 -8.52 9.06 10.40
CA ILE A 125 -9.40 10.19 10.75
C ILE A 125 -9.90 10.07 12.19
N ASP A 126 -10.36 8.88 12.60
CA ASP A 126 -10.86 8.65 13.97
C ASP A 126 -9.77 8.89 15.03
N ASP A 127 -8.55 8.42 14.79
CA ASP A 127 -7.43 8.63 15.72
C ASP A 127 -7.06 10.12 15.82
N PHE A 128 -7.08 10.84 14.69
CA PHE A 128 -6.87 12.29 14.67
C PHE A 128 -7.95 13.07 15.44
N GLU A 129 -9.23 12.69 15.29
CA GLU A 129 -10.33 13.30 16.04
C GLU A 129 -10.24 13.01 17.55
N SER A 130 -9.93 11.76 17.91
CA SER A 130 -9.68 11.32 19.29
C SER A 130 -8.57 12.15 19.96
N ASP A 131 -7.46 12.35 19.26
CA ASP A 131 -6.33 13.13 19.78
C ASP A 131 -6.64 14.63 19.87
N LYS A 132 -7.38 15.18 18.91
CA LYS A 132 -7.88 16.55 18.99
C LYS A 132 -8.79 16.75 20.20
N PHE A 133 -9.69 15.81 20.47
CA PHE A 133 -10.59 15.83 21.63
C PHE A 133 -9.80 15.75 22.95
N LYS A 134 -8.90 14.76 23.08
CA LYS A 134 -8.02 14.62 24.27
C LYS A 134 -7.24 15.91 24.53
N ASN A 135 -6.71 16.54 23.47
CA ASN A 135 -5.95 17.78 23.58
C ASN A 135 -6.82 18.98 24.00
N ALA A 136 -8.04 19.09 23.48
CA ALA A 136 -9.00 20.12 23.89
C ALA A 136 -9.37 19.96 25.37
N THR A 137 -9.66 18.73 25.82
CA THR A 137 -9.98 18.41 27.21
C THR A 137 -8.82 18.76 28.15
N LYS A 138 -7.58 18.38 27.81
CA LYS A 138 -6.38 18.76 28.60
C LYS A 138 -6.21 20.28 28.71
N LYS A 139 -6.45 21.03 27.63
CA LYS A 139 -6.39 22.51 27.65
C LYS A 139 -7.46 23.12 28.54
N PHE A 140 -8.68 22.58 28.49
CA PHE A 140 -9.78 23.01 29.35
C PHE A 140 -9.45 22.80 30.83
N HIS A 141 -9.01 21.60 31.23
CA HIS A 141 -8.61 21.33 32.61
C HIS A 141 -7.49 22.27 33.09
N LYS A 142 -6.50 22.56 32.22
CA LYS A 142 -5.40 23.47 32.55
C LYS A 142 -5.86 24.93 32.72
N LEU A 143 -6.77 25.41 31.87
CA LEU A 143 -7.25 26.79 31.92
C LEU A 143 -8.20 27.04 33.09
N PHE A 144 -9.05 26.08 33.40
CA PHE A 144 -10.10 26.23 34.41
C PHE A 144 -9.76 25.58 35.75
N ASN A 145 -8.56 24.98 35.89
CA ASN A 145 -8.09 24.26 37.08
C ASN A 145 -9.10 23.21 37.58
N VAL A 146 -9.80 22.58 36.64
CA VAL A 146 -10.85 21.58 36.91
C VAL A 146 -10.16 20.23 37.15
N PRO A 147 -10.47 19.51 38.24
CA PRO A 147 -9.96 18.14 38.45
C PRO A 147 -10.39 17.20 37.32
N ILE A 148 -9.54 16.24 36.94
CA ILE A 148 -9.77 15.30 35.83
C ILE A 148 -10.91 14.29 36.12
N ASP A 149 -11.38 14.19 37.37
CA ASP A 149 -12.18 13.07 37.88
C ASP A 149 -13.70 13.33 38.05
N GLU A 150 -14.28 14.34 37.41
CA GLU A 150 -15.75 14.44 37.38
C GLU A 150 -16.34 13.68 36.19
N LYS A 151 -16.65 12.41 36.42
CA LYS A 151 -17.56 11.63 35.59
C LYS A 151 -18.94 12.29 35.66
N LEU A 152 -19.41 12.84 34.54
CA LEU A 152 -20.80 13.26 34.40
C LEU A 152 -21.70 12.04 34.63
N VAL A 153 -22.39 12.02 35.77
CA VAL A 153 -23.52 11.13 36.00
C VAL A 153 -24.66 11.65 35.11
N THR A 154 -25.10 10.82 34.15
CA THR A 154 -26.36 11.00 33.39
C THR A 154 -27.55 11.24 34.31
#